data_AF-A0A3B9GFL8-F1
#
_entry.id   AF-A0A3B9GFL8-F1
#
_cell.length_a   1.000
_cell.length_b   1.000
_cell.length_c   1.000
_cell.angle_alpha   90.00
_cell.angle_beta   90.00
_cell.angle_gamma   90.00
#
_symmetry.space_group_name_H-M   'P 1'
#
loop_
_entity.id
_entity.type
_entity.pdbx_description
1 polymer ?
#
loop_
_entity_poly.entity_id
_entity_poly.type
_entity_poly.pdbx_seq_one_letter_code
_entity_poly.pdbx_strand_id
1 'polypeptide(L)'
;ASLTACAPLFNGIPADPDALLIVPVPGSGAFRYDIEVSNIPRDVYFIFAASADKDNYALPSAKALSVDAASLPVPSAMKLPAAFGSSDNKGQRIADFNRNPWQALGLAKAPASAFTKYASPTPTALRASYTADSSTDTLKDDVSIWPSTCRFVSAPITVTADGTQRRLIIWVEDDSWHDGGNKTYRVTQPMVDWLATKFLKTDANNDVFDWLTTILGSEWGPTPYSNLIGFDGDIHIVLADIDNDNSPNGGVVGYFWSLNNFKNAYLTGTPYAGLSNERVMFVLDSVMFANPAGGGNDSLWSSADYWAMELYSTLAHEFQHMISFYQRSILRASDGADVWIEELCSMLTEDLLSERMGVPGPRGVAPADGSAGPYGNVEGRMPLFNRYSYYPLAVTLSYDVFDYSTTYAFGAWLARNYGGAALLRRLVHSSASDKSLVENAAALGGAAPADLDSLMARWAASVLLSDREDLPQGYRYNIGGWFNSSLDGVNYKRGSIDAFRYRRYASLELGPYVFTASGPSGQGLASSNVFFRAAQAFTGKRSYEINLPEGVKMYALLK
;
A
#
# COMPACT_ATOMS: atom_id res chain seq x y z
N ALA A 1 24.13 10.70 30.85
CA ALA A 1 24.80 9.40 30.96
C ALA A 1 26.04 9.43 30.08
N SER A 2 27.25 9.21 30.61
CA SER A 2 28.42 8.96 29.76
C SER A 2 28.29 7.54 29.22
N LEU A 3 28.18 7.37 27.91
CA LEU A 3 28.14 6.04 27.31
C LEU A 3 29.53 5.38 27.46
N THR A 4 29.68 4.54 28.48
CA THR A 4 30.37 3.27 28.26
C THR A 4 29.41 2.45 27.41
N ALA A 5 29.81 2.09 26.20
CA ALA A 5 28.96 1.48 25.19
C ALA A 5 28.08 0.36 25.79
N CYS A 6 26.78 0.63 25.96
CA CYS A 6 25.80 -0.45 25.92
C CYS A 6 25.99 -1.13 24.57
N ALA A 7 26.04 -2.46 24.57
CA ALA A 7 26.38 -3.26 23.42
C ALA A 7 25.69 -2.73 22.14
N PRO A 8 26.43 -2.54 21.03
CA PRO A 8 25.79 -2.18 19.77
C PRO A 8 24.69 -3.20 19.49
N LEU A 9 23.57 -2.75 18.91
CA LEU A 9 22.52 -3.61 18.34
C LEU A 9 23.04 -4.52 17.20
N PHE A 10 24.36 -4.53 17.00
CA PHE A 10 25.11 -5.26 15.99
C PHE A 10 26.13 -6.17 16.68
N ASN A 11 25.83 -7.47 16.77
CA ASN A 11 26.91 -8.45 16.79
C ASN A 11 27.50 -8.52 15.38
N GLY A 12 28.77 -8.13 15.23
CA GLY A 12 29.53 -8.34 13.98
C GLY A 12 29.78 -7.12 13.09
N ILE A 13 29.57 -5.88 13.55
CA ILE A 13 30.14 -4.72 12.84
C ILE A 13 31.63 -4.62 13.21
N PRO A 14 32.57 -4.62 12.23
CA PRO A 14 33.99 -4.47 12.50
C PRO A 14 34.31 -3.12 13.15
N ALA A 15 35.48 -3.01 13.78
CA ALA A 15 36.09 -1.74 14.19
C ALA A 15 36.53 -0.87 12.98
N ASP A 16 35.67 -0.80 11.97
CA ASP A 16 35.87 -0.06 10.73
C ASP A 16 35.45 1.40 10.96
N PRO A 17 36.31 2.38 10.70
CA PRO A 17 35.89 3.79 10.71
C PRO A 17 34.84 4.14 9.64
N ASP A 18 34.51 3.21 8.72
CA ASP A 18 33.38 3.23 7.79
C ASP A 18 32.11 2.50 8.29
N ALA A 19 32.14 1.99 9.52
CA ALA A 19 31.00 1.35 10.14
C ALA A 19 29.84 2.35 10.36
N LEU A 20 28.68 1.99 9.82
CA LEU A 20 27.42 2.64 10.11
C LEU A 20 27.06 2.47 11.59
N LEU A 21 26.73 3.56 12.27
CA LEU A 21 26.33 3.53 13.67
C LEU A 21 24.89 4.01 13.84
N ILE A 22 24.02 3.12 14.34
CA ILE A 22 22.66 3.43 14.80
C ILE A 22 22.59 3.12 16.28
N VAL A 23 22.37 4.15 17.12
CA VAL A 23 22.32 3.98 18.58
C VAL A 23 20.96 4.41 19.11
N PRO A 24 20.21 3.53 19.81
CA PRO A 24 19.03 3.94 20.55
C PRO A 24 19.45 4.83 21.73
N VAL A 25 18.74 5.94 21.91
CA VAL A 25 19.02 6.89 22.99
C VAL A 25 18.05 6.62 24.14
N PRO A 26 18.52 6.17 25.31
CA PRO A 26 17.64 5.82 26.43
C PRO A 26 17.14 7.08 27.15
N GLY A 27 15.87 7.05 27.56
CA GLY A 27 15.24 8.04 28.44
C GLY A 27 14.10 8.82 27.78
N SER A 28 13.34 9.54 28.60
CA SER A 28 12.37 10.57 28.19
C SER A 28 12.62 11.84 29.02
N GLY A 29 12.05 12.96 28.60
CA GLY A 29 12.26 14.28 29.19
C GLY A 29 13.48 15.02 28.62
N ALA A 30 13.95 16.02 29.35
CA ALA A 30 15.09 16.85 28.96
C ALA A 30 16.41 16.24 29.42
N PHE A 31 17.34 16.01 28.49
CA PHE A 31 18.68 15.48 28.78
C PHE A 31 19.73 16.00 27.80
N ARG A 32 21.00 15.92 28.23
CA ARG A 32 22.15 16.20 27.37
C ARG A 32 22.62 14.92 26.68
N TYR A 33 22.78 14.99 25.35
CA TYR A 33 23.32 13.92 24.52
C TYR A 33 24.64 14.37 23.89
N ASP A 34 25.73 13.66 24.20
CA ASP A 34 27.04 13.91 23.62
C ASP A 34 27.29 12.91 22.49
N ILE A 35 27.69 13.42 21.33
CA ILE A 35 28.17 12.60 20.21
C ILE A 35 29.64 12.93 19.95
N GLU A 36 30.42 11.89 19.68
CA GLU A 36 31.80 12.00 19.25
C GLU A 36 31.91 11.28 17.91
N VAL A 37 32.24 12.04 16.88
CA VAL A 37 32.54 11.52 15.54
C VAL A 37 34.05 11.48 15.41
N SER A 38 34.56 10.42 14.79
CA SER A 38 35.98 10.24 14.55
C SER A 38 36.55 11.35 13.64
N ASN A 39 37.79 11.19 13.21
CA ASN A 39 38.43 12.06 12.24
C ASN A 39 37.88 11.95 10.82
N ILE A 40 36.93 11.05 10.54
CA ILE A 40 36.23 10.96 9.26
C ILE A 40 34.95 11.81 9.35
N PRO A 41 34.79 12.86 8.53
CA PRO A 41 33.57 13.66 8.51
C PRO A 41 32.32 12.82 8.24
N ARG A 42 31.30 12.96 9.10
CA ARG A 42 30.00 12.29 8.95
C ARG A 42 28.84 13.25 9.04
N ASP A 43 27.76 12.93 8.34
CA ASP A 43 26.48 13.56 8.64
C ASP A 43 25.87 12.88 9.88
N VAL A 44 25.35 13.71 10.79
CA VAL A 44 24.71 13.24 12.02
C VAL A 44 23.21 13.47 11.89
N TYR A 45 22.44 12.40 11.97
CA TYR A 45 20.99 12.45 11.99
C TYR A 45 20.44 11.96 13.34
N PHE A 46 19.38 12.61 13.81
CA PHE A 46 18.51 12.09 14.84
C PHE A 46 17.19 11.68 14.20
N ILE A 47 16.81 10.43 14.47
CA ILE A 47 15.52 9.87 14.10
C ILE A 47 14.68 9.87 15.36
N PHE A 48 13.50 10.47 15.29
CA PHE A 48 12.52 10.36 16.35
C PHE A 48 11.35 9.52 15.84
N ALA A 49 11.25 8.30 16.36
CA ALA A 49 10.20 7.35 16.01
C ALA A 49 9.20 7.30 17.15
N ALA A 50 7.95 7.61 16.86
CA ALA A 50 6.91 7.57 17.87
C ALA A 50 6.15 6.26 17.88
N SER A 51 5.72 5.90 19.08
CA SER A 51 5.01 4.66 19.32
C SER A 51 3.68 4.60 18.58
N ALA A 52 3.31 3.41 18.15
CA ALA A 52 2.02 3.16 17.54
C ALA A 52 0.84 3.23 18.52
N ASP A 53 1.09 3.11 19.83
CA ASP A 53 0.03 3.02 20.86
C ASP A 53 -0.36 4.36 21.49
N LYS A 54 0.18 5.48 21.01
CA LYS A 54 -0.04 6.78 21.63
C LYS A 54 -0.66 7.78 20.67
N ASP A 55 -1.96 8.01 20.86
CA ASP A 55 -2.74 9.03 20.18
C ASP A 55 -2.26 10.42 20.61
N ASN A 56 -1.35 10.98 19.82
CA ASN A 56 -0.73 12.29 19.94
C ASN A 56 0.39 12.40 20.98
N TYR A 57 1.47 13.07 20.59
CA TYR A 57 2.58 13.44 21.49
C TYR A 57 3.12 14.82 21.12
N ALA A 58 3.73 15.51 22.09
CA ALA A 58 4.46 16.73 21.79
C ALA A 58 5.59 16.42 20.79
N LEU A 59 5.91 17.30 19.84
CA LEU A 59 7.05 17.01 18.96
C LEU A 59 8.36 17.02 19.77
N PRO A 60 9.27 16.06 19.51
CA PRO A 60 10.60 16.10 20.08
C PRO A 60 11.31 17.36 19.63
N SER A 61 12.00 18.01 20.55
CA SER A 61 12.81 19.18 20.23
C SER A 61 14.24 18.95 20.69
N ALA A 62 15.19 19.21 19.80
CA ALA A 62 16.56 19.50 20.19
C ALA A 62 16.64 21.02 20.33
N LYS A 63 16.58 21.56 21.56
CA LYS A 63 16.61 23.02 21.77
C LYS A 63 18.06 23.52 21.70
N ALA A 64 18.24 24.57 20.91
CA ALA A 64 19.32 25.56 20.92
C ALA A 64 20.76 25.00 21.05
N LEU A 65 21.40 24.83 19.90
CA LEU A 65 22.85 24.87 19.77
C LEU A 65 23.33 26.30 20.00
N SER A 66 24.09 26.58 21.07
CA SER A 66 25.10 27.63 21.02
C SER A 66 26.41 26.98 20.55
N VAL A 67 26.91 27.40 19.39
CA VAL A 67 28.24 27.05 18.90
C VAL A 67 29.01 28.36 18.81
N ASP A 68 30.14 28.50 19.51
CA ASP A 68 31.04 29.66 19.42
C ASP A 68 30.34 31.04 19.37
N ALA A 69 29.33 31.23 20.23
CA ALA A 69 28.52 32.45 20.36
C ALA A 69 27.61 32.85 19.17
N ALA A 70 27.41 32.00 18.15
CA ALA A 70 26.42 32.25 17.11
C ALA A 70 25.05 31.64 17.47
N SER A 71 24.03 32.50 17.59
CA SER A 71 22.63 32.10 17.75
C SER A 71 22.04 31.71 16.39
N LEU A 72 21.38 30.55 16.31
CA LEU A 72 20.60 30.16 15.13
C LEU A 72 19.16 30.71 15.25
N PRO A 73 18.55 31.14 14.13
CA PRO A 73 17.27 31.83 14.13
C PRO A 73 16.08 30.98 14.63
N VAL A 74 15.08 31.68 15.19
CA VAL A 74 13.86 31.13 15.79
C VAL A 74 12.90 30.58 14.71
N PRO A 75 12.25 29.43 14.92
CA PRO A 75 11.41 28.77 13.92
C PRO A 75 10.18 29.58 13.50
N SER A 76 9.77 29.41 12.25
CA SER A 76 8.47 29.85 11.72
C SER A 76 7.51 28.67 11.57
N ALA A 77 6.21 28.96 11.65
CA ALA A 77 5.13 27.98 11.74
C ALA A 77 5.01 27.09 10.49
N MET A 78 4.67 25.82 10.72
CA MET A 78 4.23 24.89 9.69
C MET A 78 2.93 25.38 9.05
N LYS A 79 2.89 25.48 7.72
CA LYS A 79 1.62 25.48 6.98
C LYS A 79 1.18 24.02 6.83
N LEU A 80 0.36 23.54 7.75
CA LEU A 80 -0.51 22.39 7.47
C LEU A 80 -1.35 22.74 6.22
N PRO A 81 -1.71 21.76 5.36
CA PRO A 81 -2.82 21.95 4.44
C PRO A 81 -4.03 22.48 5.20
N ALA A 82 -4.77 23.43 4.60
CA ALA A 82 -5.81 24.19 5.30
C ALA A 82 -7.02 23.35 5.75
N ALA A 83 -7.12 22.08 5.37
CA ALA A 83 -8.07 21.13 5.92
C ALA A 83 -7.62 19.71 5.56
N PHE A 84 -7.68 18.80 6.52
CA PHE A 84 -7.92 17.39 6.23
C PHE A 84 -9.42 17.26 5.97
N GLY A 85 -9.81 16.65 4.85
CA GLY A 85 -11.21 16.44 4.53
C GLY A 85 -11.90 15.66 5.66
N SER A 86 -13.02 16.20 6.13
CA SER A 86 -13.91 15.54 7.08
C SER A 86 -14.54 14.28 6.46
N SER A 87 -14.68 13.22 7.25
CA SER A 87 -15.57 12.06 7.06
C SER A 87 -16.95 12.48 6.50
N ASP A 88 -17.64 11.80 5.56
CA ASP A 88 -17.61 10.42 5.06
C ASP A 88 -17.48 10.39 3.52
N ASN A 89 -16.29 10.17 2.96
CA ASN A 89 -16.18 9.86 1.53
C ASN A 89 -16.52 8.37 1.28
N LYS A 90 -17.04 8.05 0.10
CA LYS A 90 -17.48 6.71 -0.30
C LYS A 90 -16.42 5.62 -0.04
N GLY A 91 -15.16 5.93 -0.29
CA GLY A 91 -14.02 5.04 -0.04
C GLY A 91 -13.96 4.56 1.42
N GLN A 92 -14.09 5.48 2.39
CA GLN A 92 -14.10 5.10 3.81
C GLN A 92 -15.27 4.18 4.16
N ARG A 93 -16.49 4.44 3.65
CA ARG A 93 -17.65 3.57 3.90
C ARG A 93 -17.45 2.16 3.36
N ILE A 94 -16.88 2.05 2.16
CA ILE A 94 -16.56 0.76 1.54
C ILE A 94 -15.48 0.03 2.34
N ALA A 95 -14.41 0.72 2.73
CA ALA A 95 -13.35 0.15 3.56
C ALA A 95 -13.88 -0.34 4.92
N ASP A 96 -14.70 0.46 5.60
CA ASP A 96 -15.32 0.11 6.88
C ASP A 96 -16.24 -1.11 6.75
N PHE A 97 -17.06 -1.15 5.68
CA PHE A 97 -17.91 -2.30 5.41
C PHE A 97 -17.09 -3.56 5.11
N ASN A 98 -16.06 -3.47 4.26
CA ASN A 98 -15.18 -4.60 3.94
C ASN A 98 -14.46 -5.13 5.19
N ARG A 99 -14.08 -4.23 6.10
CA ARG A 99 -13.41 -4.58 7.34
C ARG A 99 -14.31 -5.39 8.27
N ASN A 100 -15.57 -4.98 8.44
CA ASN A 100 -16.49 -5.70 9.33
C ASN A 100 -17.94 -5.68 8.84
N PRO A 101 -18.28 -6.45 7.78
CA PRO A 101 -19.64 -6.42 7.25
C PRO A 101 -20.63 -7.03 8.23
N TRP A 102 -20.18 -7.94 9.09
CA TRP A 102 -21.00 -8.59 10.10
C TRP A 102 -21.50 -7.59 11.14
N GLN A 103 -20.59 -6.72 11.63
CA GLN A 103 -20.98 -5.63 12.51
C GLN A 103 -21.88 -4.62 11.81
N ALA A 104 -21.55 -4.23 10.56
CA ALA A 104 -22.35 -3.30 9.78
C ALA A 104 -23.79 -3.80 9.53
N LEU A 105 -23.97 -5.12 9.43
CA LEU A 105 -25.27 -5.76 9.22
C LEU A 105 -25.94 -6.26 10.51
N GLY A 106 -25.30 -6.13 11.68
CA GLY A 106 -25.80 -6.67 12.94
C GLY A 106 -25.91 -8.20 12.96
N LEU A 107 -25.03 -8.89 12.23
CA LEU A 107 -25.01 -10.36 12.09
C LEU A 107 -23.91 -10.99 12.94
N ALA A 108 -24.16 -12.22 13.39
CA ALA A 108 -23.13 -13.03 14.05
C ALA A 108 -22.17 -13.65 13.02
N LYS A 109 -20.87 -13.65 13.32
CA LYS A 109 -19.86 -14.39 12.55
C LYS A 109 -20.00 -15.89 12.78
N ALA A 110 -19.87 -16.66 11.71
CA ALA A 110 -19.71 -18.10 11.79
C ALA A 110 -18.28 -18.42 12.29
N PRO A 111 -18.07 -19.58 12.94
CA PRO A 111 -16.72 -19.99 13.32
C PRO A 111 -15.82 -20.16 12.09
N ALA A 112 -14.51 -20.01 12.29
CA ALA A 112 -13.52 -20.24 11.25
C ALA A 112 -13.69 -21.63 10.63
N SER A 113 -13.64 -21.68 9.30
CA SER A 113 -13.83 -22.93 8.57
C SER A 113 -12.50 -23.65 8.38
N ALA A 114 -12.48 -24.97 8.61
CA ALA A 114 -11.29 -25.81 8.47
C ALA A 114 -10.89 -26.08 7.01
N PHE A 115 -11.31 -25.27 6.04
CA PHE A 115 -10.95 -25.49 4.64
C PHE A 115 -9.44 -25.42 4.48
N THR A 116 -8.86 -26.51 3.94
CA THR A 116 -7.45 -26.54 3.56
C THR A 116 -7.15 -25.42 2.58
N LYS A 117 -6.07 -24.70 2.88
CA LYS A 117 -5.54 -23.42 2.39
C LYS A 117 -5.57 -23.14 0.86
N TYR A 118 -6.03 -24.07 0.03
CA TYR A 118 -6.00 -24.01 -1.44
C TYR A 118 -7.14 -24.75 -2.17
N ALA A 119 -8.10 -25.35 -1.46
CA ALA A 119 -9.15 -26.13 -2.12
C ALA A 119 -10.45 -25.32 -2.20
N SER A 120 -10.61 -24.53 -3.26
CA SER A 120 -11.97 -24.20 -3.72
C SER A 120 -12.56 -25.45 -4.36
N PRO A 121 -13.67 -26.03 -3.87
CA PRO A 121 -14.39 -27.07 -4.60
C PRO A 121 -15.04 -26.50 -5.85
N THR A 122 -15.47 -27.42 -6.72
CA THR A 122 -16.27 -27.15 -7.93
C THR A 122 -17.39 -26.14 -7.67
N PRO A 123 -17.70 -25.24 -8.62
CA PRO A 123 -18.88 -24.38 -8.57
C PRO A 123 -20.11 -25.12 -8.03
N THR A 124 -20.65 -24.62 -6.93
CA THR A 124 -21.83 -25.19 -6.26
C THR A 124 -23.10 -24.46 -6.66
N ALA A 125 -22.98 -23.21 -7.11
CA ALA A 125 -24.06 -22.43 -7.67
C ALA A 125 -24.11 -22.58 -9.19
N LEU A 126 -25.33 -22.49 -9.74
CA LEU A 126 -25.53 -22.45 -11.19
C LEU A 126 -25.00 -21.12 -11.73
N ARG A 127 -24.14 -21.19 -12.75
CA ARG A 127 -23.70 -20.01 -13.49
C ARG A 127 -24.87 -19.36 -14.21
N ALA A 128 -24.96 -18.04 -14.12
CA ALA A 128 -25.86 -17.28 -14.97
C ALA A 128 -25.42 -17.32 -16.43
N SER A 129 -26.37 -17.20 -17.35
CA SER A 129 -26.08 -17.09 -18.79
C SER A 129 -25.88 -15.63 -19.15
N TYR A 130 -24.66 -15.30 -19.58
CA TYR A 130 -24.31 -13.98 -20.10
C TYR A 130 -23.89 -14.09 -21.56
N THR A 131 -24.32 -13.12 -22.35
CA THR A 131 -23.96 -13.00 -23.76
C THR A 131 -23.49 -11.57 -24.01
N ALA A 132 -22.28 -11.42 -24.55
CA ALA A 132 -21.75 -10.12 -24.93
C ALA A 132 -22.72 -9.38 -25.87
N ASP A 133 -22.80 -8.07 -25.70
CA ASP A 133 -23.64 -7.12 -26.45
C ASP A 133 -25.16 -7.33 -26.35
N SER A 134 -25.63 -8.27 -25.53
CA SER A 134 -27.08 -8.55 -25.40
C SER A 134 -27.56 -8.69 -23.96
N SER A 135 -26.71 -9.17 -23.05
CA SER A 135 -27.02 -9.11 -21.62
C SER A 135 -26.85 -7.68 -21.12
N THR A 136 -27.92 -7.13 -20.57
CA THR A 136 -27.94 -5.83 -19.90
C THR A 136 -28.30 -5.99 -18.42
N ASP A 137 -27.83 -5.07 -17.59
CA ASP A 137 -28.22 -4.98 -16.19
C ASP A 137 -28.13 -3.52 -15.70
N THR A 138 -28.68 -3.25 -14.52
CA THR A 138 -28.50 -1.99 -13.80
C THR A 138 -27.64 -2.25 -12.57
N LEU A 139 -26.33 -2.09 -12.74
CA LEU A 139 -25.34 -2.27 -11.69
C LEU A 139 -25.35 -1.08 -10.76
N LYS A 140 -25.11 -1.31 -9.47
CA LYS A 140 -25.27 -0.27 -8.46
C LYS A 140 -24.14 -0.25 -7.47
N ASP A 141 -23.93 0.91 -6.87
CA ASP A 141 -23.33 1.06 -5.57
C ASP A 141 -24.16 2.04 -4.72
N ASP A 142 -23.67 2.39 -3.53
CA ASP A 142 -24.31 3.27 -2.54
C ASP A 142 -25.11 4.44 -3.15
N VAL A 143 -24.46 5.20 -4.04
CA VAL A 143 -25.05 6.41 -4.64
C VAL A 143 -25.09 6.37 -6.16
N SER A 144 -24.36 5.44 -6.80
CA SER A 144 -24.26 5.34 -8.25
C SER A 144 -25.10 4.18 -8.79
N ILE A 145 -25.73 4.43 -9.94
CA ILE A 145 -26.52 3.45 -10.68
C ILE A 145 -26.06 3.51 -12.13
N TRP A 146 -25.64 2.38 -12.66
CA TRP A 146 -25.08 2.24 -13.98
C TRP A 146 -25.87 1.22 -14.80
N PRO A 147 -26.82 1.69 -15.64
CA PRO A 147 -27.26 0.90 -16.78
C PRO A 147 -26.02 0.43 -17.54
N SER A 148 -25.85 -0.88 -17.67
CA SER A 148 -24.62 -1.51 -18.14
C SER A 148 -24.93 -2.63 -19.12
N THR A 149 -24.11 -2.72 -20.15
CA THR A 149 -24.13 -3.82 -21.11
C THR A 149 -22.90 -4.70 -20.93
N CYS A 150 -23.09 -6.02 -20.94
CA CYS A 150 -22.00 -6.98 -20.94
C CYS A 150 -21.23 -6.87 -22.27
N ARG A 151 -19.93 -6.56 -22.22
CA ARG A 151 -19.07 -6.41 -23.41
C ARG A 151 -18.07 -7.54 -23.61
N PHE A 152 -17.91 -8.41 -22.61
CA PHE A 152 -17.04 -9.56 -22.70
C PHE A 152 -17.49 -10.69 -21.78
N VAL A 153 -17.40 -11.91 -22.29
CA VAL A 153 -17.59 -13.15 -21.52
C VAL A 153 -16.53 -14.14 -21.99
N SER A 154 -15.65 -14.58 -21.09
CA SER A 154 -14.68 -15.63 -21.41
C SER A 154 -15.36 -17.01 -21.52
N ALA A 155 -14.71 -17.96 -22.19
CA ALA A 155 -14.97 -19.36 -21.92
C ALA A 155 -14.56 -19.69 -20.46
N PRO A 156 -15.12 -20.75 -19.83
CA PRO A 156 -14.60 -21.25 -18.57
C PRO A 156 -13.12 -21.65 -18.70
N ILE A 157 -12.27 -21.07 -17.86
CA ILE A 157 -10.83 -21.30 -17.79
C ILE A 157 -10.55 -22.09 -16.52
N THR A 158 -9.83 -23.21 -16.63
CA THR A 158 -9.38 -23.94 -15.43
C THR A 158 -8.15 -23.23 -14.87
N VAL A 159 -8.26 -22.69 -13.67
CA VAL A 159 -7.15 -21.94 -13.05
C VAL A 159 -6.21 -22.89 -12.34
N THR A 160 -4.90 -22.67 -12.50
CA THR A 160 -3.88 -23.62 -12.04
C THR A 160 -3.76 -23.64 -10.51
N ALA A 161 -4.07 -22.52 -9.85
CA ALA A 161 -3.91 -22.35 -8.41
C ALA A 161 -4.76 -23.33 -7.57
N ASP A 162 -6.00 -23.62 -8.00
CA ASP A 162 -6.93 -24.50 -7.28
C ASP A 162 -7.60 -25.57 -8.17
N GLY A 163 -7.31 -25.58 -9.47
CA GLY A 163 -7.83 -26.55 -10.44
C GLY A 163 -9.31 -26.37 -10.78
N THR A 164 -9.95 -25.27 -10.36
CA THR A 164 -11.37 -25.03 -10.62
C THR A 164 -11.58 -24.07 -11.80
N GLN A 165 -12.81 -24.05 -12.32
CA GLN A 165 -13.13 -23.21 -13.46
C GLN A 165 -13.49 -21.79 -13.02
N ARG A 166 -12.88 -20.79 -13.66
CA ARG A 166 -13.28 -19.38 -13.61
C ARG A 166 -13.80 -18.90 -14.96
N ARG A 167 -14.61 -17.86 -14.95
CA ARG A 167 -15.03 -17.14 -16.15
C ARG A 167 -15.05 -15.65 -15.84
N LEU A 168 -14.48 -14.87 -16.75
CA LEU A 168 -14.46 -13.42 -16.65
C LEU A 168 -15.65 -12.83 -17.41
N ILE A 169 -16.33 -11.88 -16.77
CA ILE A 169 -17.38 -11.08 -17.37
C ILE A 169 -17.02 -9.61 -17.21
N ILE A 170 -17.02 -8.84 -18.30
CA ILE A 170 -16.78 -7.39 -18.24
C ILE A 170 -18.06 -6.67 -18.63
N TRP A 171 -18.49 -5.77 -17.75
CA TRP A 171 -19.62 -4.86 -17.94
C TRP A 171 -19.09 -3.47 -18.20
N VAL A 172 -19.71 -2.75 -19.11
CA VAL A 172 -19.45 -1.33 -19.32
C VAL A 172 -20.75 -0.58 -19.12
N GLU A 173 -20.72 0.47 -18.31
CA GLU A 173 -21.79 1.45 -18.23
C GLU A 173 -22.12 1.97 -19.64
N ASP A 174 -23.41 1.99 -19.97
CA ASP A 174 -23.88 2.33 -21.32
C ASP A 174 -23.45 3.75 -21.73
N ASP A 175 -23.46 4.71 -20.79
CA ASP A 175 -23.03 6.08 -21.05
C ASP A 175 -21.51 6.21 -21.26
N SER A 176 -20.75 5.24 -20.75
CA SER A 176 -19.29 5.15 -20.89
C SER A 176 -18.87 4.44 -22.18
N TRP A 177 -19.79 3.87 -22.95
CA TRP A 177 -19.48 3.14 -24.18
C TRP A 177 -19.29 4.08 -25.38
N HIS A 178 -18.33 3.77 -26.26
CA HIS A 178 -18.01 4.63 -27.42
C HIS A 178 -19.18 4.85 -28.39
N ASP A 179 -20.06 3.86 -28.52
CA ASP A 179 -21.25 3.94 -29.37
C ASP A 179 -22.47 4.35 -28.52
N GLY A 180 -22.97 5.56 -28.72
CA GLY A 180 -24.14 6.09 -28.04
C GLY A 180 -23.92 6.68 -26.63
N GLY A 181 -22.77 6.44 -25.99
CA GLY A 181 -22.44 7.02 -24.69
C GLY A 181 -22.00 8.49 -24.73
N ASN A 182 -22.16 9.21 -23.62
CA ASN A 182 -21.93 10.66 -23.51
C ASN A 182 -20.76 11.06 -22.60
N LYS A 183 -20.03 10.11 -21.98
CA LYS A 183 -18.82 10.44 -21.21
C LYS A 183 -17.73 11.08 -22.07
N THR A 184 -16.88 11.88 -21.45
CA THR A 184 -15.81 12.64 -22.14
C THR A 184 -14.83 11.71 -22.83
N TYR A 185 -14.40 10.65 -22.13
CA TYR A 185 -13.66 9.54 -22.71
C TYR A 185 -14.49 8.28 -22.59
N ARG A 186 -14.47 7.46 -23.63
CA ARG A 186 -15.39 6.34 -23.77
C ARG A 186 -14.66 5.06 -24.10
N VAL A 187 -15.10 3.99 -23.46
CA VAL A 187 -14.56 2.65 -23.58
C VAL A 187 -14.92 2.07 -24.95
N THR A 188 -13.95 1.45 -25.59
CA THR A 188 -14.08 0.74 -26.86
C THR A 188 -13.86 -0.76 -26.66
N GLN A 189 -14.31 -1.59 -27.61
CA GLN A 189 -14.08 -3.04 -27.53
C GLN A 189 -12.59 -3.41 -27.42
N PRO A 190 -11.65 -2.81 -28.18
CA PRO A 190 -10.21 -3.08 -28.00
C PRO A 190 -9.69 -2.85 -26.58
N MET A 191 -10.23 -1.85 -25.86
CA MET A 191 -9.86 -1.60 -24.46
C MET A 191 -10.39 -2.71 -23.54
N VAL A 192 -11.64 -3.16 -23.76
CA VAL A 192 -12.24 -4.29 -23.03
C VAL A 192 -11.45 -5.58 -23.26
N ASP A 193 -11.12 -5.88 -24.52
CA ASP A 193 -10.35 -7.06 -24.89
C ASP A 193 -8.94 -7.01 -24.27
N TRP A 194 -8.31 -5.83 -24.29
CA TRP A 194 -7.02 -5.64 -23.63
C TRP A 194 -7.11 -5.96 -22.14
N LEU A 195 -8.08 -5.38 -21.42
CA LEU A 195 -8.29 -5.62 -19.99
C LEU A 195 -8.55 -7.10 -19.69
N ALA A 196 -9.37 -7.78 -20.51
CA ALA A 196 -9.62 -9.21 -20.39
C ALA A 196 -8.32 -10.02 -20.48
N THR A 197 -7.43 -9.67 -21.42
CA THR A 197 -6.13 -10.33 -21.57
C THR A 197 -5.12 -10.02 -20.45
N LYS A 198 -5.45 -9.10 -19.54
CA LYS A 198 -4.60 -8.74 -18.41
C LYS A 198 -5.00 -9.45 -17.12
N PHE A 199 -6.28 -9.80 -16.99
CA PHE A 199 -6.81 -10.32 -15.74
C PHE A 199 -6.87 -11.85 -15.67
N LEU A 200 -7.57 -12.50 -16.61
CA LEU A 200 -7.81 -13.94 -16.58
C LEU A 200 -7.76 -14.55 -17.99
N LYS A 201 -6.78 -15.41 -18.23
CA LYS A 201 -6.44 -16.05 -19.49
C LYS A 201 -6.24 -17.55 -19.32
N THR A 202 -6.26 -18.25 -20.45
CA THR A 202 -5.80 -19.63 -20.52
C THR A 202 -4.30 -19.70 -20.26
N ASP A 203 -3.83 -20.86 -19.80
CA ASP A 203 -2.44 -21.14 -19.38
C ASP A 203 -2.04 -20.48 -18.07
N ALA A 204 -1.06 -21.06 -17.37
CA ALA A 204 -0.64 -20.62 -16.06
C ALA A 204 0.40 -19.48 -16.09
N ASN A 205 0.42 -18.68 -15.02
CA ASN A 205 1.45 -17.70 -14.71
C ASN A 205 1.59 -16.61 -15.79
N ASN A 206 0.49 -16.15 -16.37
CA ASN A 206 0.53 -15.19 -17.48
C ASN A 206 -0.37 -13.95 -17.33
N ASP A 207 -1.07 -13.83 -16.20
CA ASP A 207 -2.00 -12.76 -15.89
C ASP A 207 -2.03 -12.44 -14.38
N VAL A 208 -2.75 -11.38 -14.02
CA VAL A 208 -2.88 -10.94 -12.62
C VAL A 208 -3.56 -11.99 -11.75
N PHE A 209 -4.57 -12.71 -12.29
CA PHE A 209 -5.27 -13.73 -11.54
C PHE A 209 -4.30 -14.80 -11.05
N ASP A 210 -3.52 -15.38 -11.94
CA ASP A 210 -2.53 -16.41 -11.63
C ASP A 210 -1.47 -15.90 -10.66
N TRP A 211 -0.88 -14.73 -10.93
CA TRP A 211 0.22 -14.23 -10.12
C TRP A 211 -0.22 -13.92 -8.70
N LEU A 212 -1.42 -13.36 -8.50
CA LEU A 212 -1.89 -12.98 -7.18
C LEU A 212 -2.53 -14.14 -6.42
N THR A 213 -3.34 -14.99 -7.08
CA THR A 213 -3.90 -16.18 -6.42
C THR A 213 -2.83 -17.21 -6.08
N THR A 214 -1.71 -17.24 -6.80
CA THR A 214 -0.52 -17.97 -6.36
C THR A 214 -0.09 -17.48 -4.98
N ILE A 215 -0.03 -16.17 -4.72
CA ILE A 215 0.39 -15.65 -3.41
C ILE A 215 -0.71 -15.84 -2.36
N LEU A 216 -1.93 -15.43 -2.66
CA LEU A 216 -3.00 -15.20 -1.69
C LEU A 216 -4.05 -16.32 -1.62
N GLY A 217 -4.02 -17.28 -2.54
CA GLY A 217 -5.08 -18.27 -2.70
C GLY A 217 -6.29 -17.72 -3.45
N SER A 218 -7.36 -18.52 -3.50
CA SER A 218 -8.58 -18.20 -4.26
C SER A 218 -9.28 -16.94 -3.72
N GLU A 219 -9.93 -16.23 -4.64
CA GLU A 219 -10.69 -15.00 -4.43
C GLU A 219 -12.09 -15.23 -3.89
N TRP A 220 -12.67 -16.39 -4.18
CA TRP A 220 -13.96 -16.81 -3.68
C TRP A 220 -14.07 -18.33 -3.72
N GLY A 221 -15.08 -18.85 -3.03
CA GLY A 221 -15.33 -20.27 -2.90
C GLY A 221 -16.50 -20.54 -1.94
N PRO A 222 -16.60 -21.76 -1.40
CA PRO A 222 -17.59 -22.09 -0.41
C PRO A 222 -17.53 -21.17 0.79
N THR A 223 -18.69 -21.02 1.38
CA THR A 223 -18.90 -20.18 2.53
C THR A 223 -19.84 -20.90 3.51
N PRO A 224 -19.60 -20.82 4.82
CA PRO A 224 -20.53 -21.32 5.82
C PRO A 224 -21.77 -20.41 5.99
N TYR A 225 -21.80 -19.26 5.32
CA TYR A 225 -22.80 -18.21 5.51
C TYR A 225 -23.94 -18.32 4.49
N SER A 226 -25.16 -18.54 4.96
CA SER A 226 -26.35 -18.64 4.10
C SER A 226 -26.74 -17.32 3.42
N ASN A 227 -26.36 -16.20 4.04
CA ASN A 227 -26.62 -14.84 3.57
C ASN A 227 -25.61 -14.35 2.51
N LEU A 228 -24.57 -15.12 2.22
CA LEU A 228 -23.65 -14.84 1.12
C LEU A 228 -24.07 -15.60 -0.15
N ILE A 229 -23.63 -15.08 -1.30
CA ILE A 229 -23.77 -15.76 -2.60
C ILE A 229 -22.97 -17.05 -2.63
N GLY A 230 -23.45 -18.02 -3.41
CA GLY A 230 -22.72 -19.27 -3.66
C GLY A 230 -21.52 -19.05 -4.59
N PHE A 231 -20.69 -20.06 -4.73
CA PHE A 231 -19.59 -20.06 -5.68
C PHE A 231 -20.06 -20.62 -7.03
N ASP A 232 -20.11 -19.78 -8.06
CA ASP A 232 -20.41 -20.15 -9.45
C ASP A 232 -19.15 -20.12 -10.35
N GLY A 233 -18.07 -19.49 -9.88
CA GLY A 233 -16.82 -19.32 -10.60
C GLY A 233 -16.83 -18.17 -11.60
N ASP A 234 -17.81 -17.27 -11.55
CA ASP A 234 -17.82 -16.05 -12.33
C ASP A 234 -17.13 -14.91 -11.56
N ILE A 235 -16.32 -14.13 -12.26
CA ILE A 235 -15.69 -12.91 -11.74
C ILE A 235 -16.06 -11.76 -12.66
N HIS A 236 -16.55 -10.67 -12.09
CA HIS A 236 -17.09 -9.54 -12.82
C HIS A 236 -16.19 -8.30 -12.66
N ILE A 237 -15.88 -7.65 -13.77
CA ILE A 237 -15.27 -6.32 -13.79
C ILE A 237 -16.31 -5.35 -14.34
N VAL A 238 -16.49 -4.21 -13.66
CA VAL A 238 -17.38 -3.15 -14.11
C VAL A 238 -16.56 -1.92 -14.45
N LEU A 239 -16.67 -1.46 -15.70
CA LEU A 239 -16.14 -0.17 -16.14
C LEU A 239 -17.28 0.85 -16.09
N ALA A 240 -17.22 1.77 -15.15
CA ALA A 240 -18.23 2.80 -14.97
C ALA A 240 -17.60 4.13 -14.54
N ASP A 241 -18.28 5.25 -14.82
CA ASP A 241 -17.87 6.56 -14.31
C ASP A 241 -18.15 6.60 -12.81
N ILE A 242 -17.09 6.43 -12.01
CA ILE A 242 -17.22 6.32 -10.56
C ILE A 242 -17.63 7.68 -10.02
N ASP A 243 -18.64 7.70 -9.13
CA ASP A 243 -19.24 8.91 -8.58
C ASP A 243 -19.94 9.81 -9.62
N ASN A 244 -20.02 9.36 -10.89
CA ASN A 244 -20.64 10.09 -12.00
C ASN A 244 -20.08 11.52 -12.13
N ASP A 245 -18.76 11.64 -11.98
CA ASP A 245 -18.05 12.93 -12.01
C ASP A 245 -17.47 13.24 -13.40
N ASN A 246 -17.40 12.25 -14.29
CA ASN A 246 -16.83 12.32 -15.62
C ASN A 246 -15.39 12.88 -15.59
N SER A 247 -14.65 12.58 -14.51
CA SER A 247 -13.32 13.10 -14.23
C SER A 247 -12.25 12.27 -14.95
N PRO A 248 -11.49 12.86 -15.89
CA PRO A 248 -10.46 12.12 -16.59
C PRO A 248 -9.13 12.03 -15.82
N ASN A 249 -8.94 12.82 -14.75
CA ASN A 249 -7.62 13.00 -14.13
C ASN A 249 -7.66 12.97 -12.60
N GLY A 250 -8.14 11.88 -12.03
CA GLY A 250 -8.17 11.64 -10.59
C GLY A 250 -9.57 11.58 -10.01
N GLY A 251 -9.66 11.09 -8.78
CA GLY A 251 -10.88 10.55 -8.20
C GLY A 251 -10.62 9.12 -7.71
N VAL A 252 -11.68 8.33 -7.55
CA VAL A 252 -11.56 6.91 -7.23
C VAL A 252 -11.27 6.16 -8.54
N VAL A 253 -10.09 5.54 -8.65
CA VAL A 253 -9.68 4.82 -9.87
C VAL A 253 -10.32 3.42 -9.95
N GLY A 254 -10.59 2.83 -8.79
CA GLY A 254 -11.25 1.55 -8.66
C GLY A 254 -11.59 1.27 -7.20
N TYR A 255 -12.46 0.28 -6.98
CA TYR A 255 -12.74 -0.25 -5.65
C TYR A 255 -13.34 -1.67 -5.70
N PHE A 256 -13.10 -2.44 -4.64
CA PHE A 256 -13.84 -3.64 -4.29
C PHE A 256 -14.82 -3.36 -3.13
N TRP A 257 -16.07 -3.80 -3.26
CA TRP A 257 -17.05 -3.73 -2.17
C TRP A 257 -17.68 -5.10 -1.90
N SER A 258 -17.33 -5.69 -0.76
CA SER A 258 -17.78 -7.00 -0.30
C SER A 258 -19.30 -7.11 -0.11
N LEU A 259 -20.02 -5.98 -0.02
CA LEU A 259 -21.49 -5.96 0.02
C LEU A 259 -22.09 -6.73 -1.17
N ASN A 260 -21.44 -6.64 -2.34
CA ASN A 260 -21.86 -7.36 -3.54
C ASN A 260 -21.85 -8.88 -3.39
N ASN A 261 -21.21 -9.44 -2.36
CA ASN A 261 -21.22 -10.86 -2.09
C ASN A 261 -22.36 -11.29 -1.14
N PHE A 262 -23.18 -10.36 -0.64
CA PHE A 262 -24.34 -10.65 0.19
C PHE A 262 -25.61 -10.76 -0.66
N LYS A 263 -26.51 -11.66 -0.27
CA LYS A 263 -27.83 -11.78 -0.89
C LYS A 263 -28.74 -10.63 -0.42
N ASN A 264 -29.38 -9.93 -1.35
CA ASN A 264 -30.31 -8.85 -1.10
C ASN A 264 -31.46 -9.26 -0.18
N ALA A 265 -31.90 -10.53 -0.25
CA ALA A 265 -32.91 -11.08 0.65
C ALA A 265 -32.55 -10.91 2.14
N TYR A 266 -31.26 -10.86 2.47
CA TYR A 266 -30.75 -10.69 3.85
C TYR A 266 -30.35 -9.25 4.17
N LEU A 267 -30.39 -8.33 3.20
CA LEU A 267 -30.13 -6.91 3.39
C LEU A 267 -31.41 -6.11 3.64
N THR A 268 -32.57 -6.75 3.53
CA THR A 268 -33.87 -6.13 3.78
C THR A 268 -33.94 -5.54 5.19
N GLY A 269 -34.27 -4.26 5.30
CA GLY A 269 -34.34 -3.55 6.59
C GLY A 269 -33.00 -2.97 7.09
N THR A 270 -31.92 -3.13 6.32
CA THR A 270 -30.64 -2.44 6.55
C THR A 270 -30.52 -1.21 5.64
N PRO A 271 -29.59 -0.27 5.91
CA PRO A 271 -29.26 0.81 4.97
C PRO A 271 -28.79 0.33 3.59
N TYR A 272 -28.46 -0.97 3.45
CA TYR A 272 -27.90 -1.56 2.23
C TYR A 272 -28.93 -2.32 1.39
N ALA A 273 -30.23 -2.21 1.71
CA ALA A 273 -31.28 -2.97 1.03
C ALA A 273 -31.30 -2.71 -0.49
N GLY A 274 -31.11 -3.77 -1.29
CA GLY A 274 -31.15 -3.70 -2.75
C GLY A 274 -29.89 -3.13 -3.43
N LEU A 275 -28.82 -2.90 -2.66
CA LEU A 275 -27.54 -2.37 -3.17
C LEU A 275 -26.55 -3.46 -3.59
N SER A 276 -26.71 -4.70 -3.12
CA SER A 276 -25.84 -5.78 -3.56
C SER A 276 -26.15 -6.17 -5.01
N ASN A 277 -25.10 -6.31 -5.81
CA ASN A 277 -25.22 -6.89 -7.15
C ASN A 277 -25.21 -8.42 -7.16
N GLU A 278 -25.08 -9.07 -5.99
CA GLU A 278 -25.01 -10.53 -5.82
C GLU A 278 -23.94 -11.20 -6.71
N ARG A 279 -22.76 -10.59 -6.79
CA ARG A 279 -21.64 -10.99 -7.66
C ARG A 279 -20.30 -10.88 -6.95
N VAL A 280 -19.35 -11.71 -7.38
CA VAL A 280 -17.93 -11.50 -7.11
C VAL A 280 -17.43 -10.47 -8.12
N MET A 281 -17.27 -9.20 -7.67
CA MET A 281 -16.99 -8.08 -8.58
C MET A 281 -16.15 -6.98 -7.97
N PHE A 282 -15.44 -6.25 -8.83
CA PHE A 282 -14.85 -4.94 -8.53
C PHE A 282 -15.15 -3.96 -9.66
N VAL A 283 -15.03 -2.67 -9.36
CA VAL A 283 -15.34 -1.56 -10.27
C VAL A 283 -14.05 -0.79 -10.57
N LEU A 284 -13.87 -0.38 -11.82
CA LEU A 284 -12.79 0.49 -12.27
C LEU A 284 -13.38 1.69 -13.03
N ASP A 285 -12.71 2.83 -12.96
CA ASP A 285 -13.19 4.06 -13.56
C ASP A 285 -13.06 4.05 -15.09
N SER A 286 -14.19 4.13 -15.79
CA SER A 286 -14.24 4.04 -17.26
C SER A 286 -13.64 5.27 -17.96
N VAL A 287 -13.80 6.47 -17.39
CA VAL A 287 -13.41 7.72 -18.01
C VAL A 287 -11.90 7.89 -17.92
N MET A 288 -11.32 7.58 -16.77
CA MET A 288 -9.87 7.46 -16.62
C MET A 288 -9.33 6.34 -17.50
N PHE A 289 -9.96 5.15 -17.53
CA PHE A 289 -9.48 4.05 -18.38
C PHE A 289 -9.34 4.44 -19.84
N ALA A 290 -10.34 5.13 -20.37
CA ALA A 290 -10.42 5.54 -21.75
C ALA A 290 -9.64 6.84 -22.05
N ASN A 291 -9.03 7.46 -21.04
CA ASN A 291 -8.31 8.72 -21.19
C ASN A 291 -6.96 8.50 -21.94
N PRO A 292 -6.77 9.11 -23.13
CA PRO A 292 -5.52 9.04 -23.88
C PRO A 292 -4.42 9.96 -23.32
N ALA A 293 -4.76 10.89 -22.40
CA ALA A 293 -3.80 11.81 -21.81
C ALA A 293 -2.99 11.10 -20.71
N GLY A 294 -1.69 10.92 -20.94
CA GLY A 294 -0.84 10.18 -20.01
C GLY A 294 0.62 9.97 -20.42
N GLY A 295 0.98 10.23 -21.67
CA GLY A 295 2.37 10.10 -22.14
C GLY A 295 2.79 11.10 -23.22
N GLY A 296 1.88 12.00 -23.63
CA GLY A 296 2.10 13.01 -24.66
C GLY A 296 0.79 13.72 -24.99
N ASN A 297 0.84 14.74 -25.86
CA ASN A 297 -0.35 15.38 -26.46
C ASN A 297 -1.06 14.45 -27.46
N ASP A 298 -1.27 13.17 -27.10
CA ASP A 298 -1.94 12.21 -27.96
C ASP A 298 -3.46 12.29 -27.76
N SER A 299 -4.19 12.25 -28.86
CA SER A 299 -5.65 12.19 -28.89
C SER A 299 -6.17 10.76 -29.05
N LEU A 300 -5.27 9.78 -29.19
CA LEU A 300 -5.57 8.36 -29.37
C LEU A 300 -5.12 7.57 -28.15
N TRP A 301 -5.99 6.67 -27.70
CA TRP A 301 -5.70 5.78 -26.59
C TRP A 301 -4.70 4.69 -26.99
N SER A 302 -3.80 4.38 -26.07
CA SER A 302 -2.81 3.31 -26.15
C SER A 302 -2.71 2.58 -24.82
N SER A 303 -2.43 1.29 -24.86
CA SER A 303 -2.14 0.51 -23.65
C SER A 303 -0.88 0.96 -22.88
N ALA A 304 -0.07 1.84 -23.48
CA ALA A 304 1.10 2.45 -22.86
C ALA A 304 0.80 3.82 -22.23
N ASP A 305 -0.44 4.31 -22.30
CA ASP A 305 -0.82 5.56 -21.66
C ASP A 305 -0.85 5.42 -20.14
N TYR A 306 -0.61 6.52 -19.43
CA TYR A 306 -0.60 6.55 -17.96
C TYR A 306 -1.86 5.90 -17.37
N TRP A 307 -3.06 6.32 -17.79
CA TRP A 307 -4.28 5.82 -17.19
C TRP A 307 -4.56 4.35 -17.52
N ALA A 308 -4.19 3.86 -18.70
CA ALA A 308 -4.28 2.44 -19.01
C ALA A 308 -3.37 1.61 -18.07
N MET A 309 -2.14 2.08 -17.84
CA MET A 309 -1.20 1.42 -16.94
C MET A 309 -1.60 1.54 -15.46
N GLU A 310 -2.08 2.70 -15.04
CA GLU A 310 -2.55 2.96 -13.67
C GLU A 310 -3.73 2.06 -13.35
N LEU A 311 -4.75 2.00 -14.23
CA LEU A 311 -5.88 1.09 -14.03
C LEU A 311 -5.48 -0.38 -14.04
N TYR A 312 -4.48 -0.77 -14.83
CA TYR A 312 -3.98 -2.13 -14.76
C TYR A 312 -3.34 -2.42 -13.40
N SER A 313 -2.57 -1.48 -12.85
CA SER A 313 -2.05 -1.55 -11.47
C SER A 313 -3.18 -1.63 -10.44
N THR A 314 -4.18 -0.74 -10.55
CA THR A 314 -5.37 -0.71 -9.69
C THR A 314 -6.19 -2.00 -9.78
N LEU A 315 -6.27 -2.63 -10.94
CA LEU A 315 -6.95 -3.92 -11.07
C LEU A 315 -6.30 -5.00 -10.19
N ALA A 316 -4.96 -5.02 -10.07
CA ALA A 316 -4.29 -5.93 -9.14
C ALA A 316 -4.51 -5.52 -7.68
N HIS A 317 -4.56 -4.21 -7.41
CA HIS A 317 -4.90 -3.63 -6.10
C HIS A 317 -6.29 -4.08 -5.62
N GLU A 318 -7.33 -3.90 -6.42
CA GLU A 318 -8.69 -4.27 -6.05
C GLU A 318 -8.91 -5.78 -5.97
N PHE A 319 -8.18 -6.54 -6.79
CA PHE A 319 -8.21 -7.98 -6.70
C PHE A 319 -7.57 -8.50 -5.40
N GLN A 320 -6.57 -7.79 -4.85
CA GLN A 320 -6.06 -8.08 -3.52
C GLN A 320 -7.16 -7.90 -2.47
N HIS A 321 -7.93 -6.80 -2.50
CA HIS A 321 -8.99 -6.54 -1.52
C HIS A 321 -10.06 -7.64 -1.55
N MET A 322 -10.44 -8.09 -2.75
CA MET A 322 -11.35 -9.21 -2.95
C MET A 322 -10.85 -10.51 -2.32
N ILE A 323 -9.61 -10.91 -2.64
CA ILE A 323 -9.03 -12.13 -2.06
C ILE A 323 -8.87 -11.98 -0.54
N SER A 324 -8.45 -10.81 -0.06
CA SER A 324 -8.27 -10.52 1.36
C SER A 324 -9.58 -10.72 2.12
N PHE A 325 -10.68 -10.18 1.61
CA PHE A 325 -12.01 -10.36 2.19
C PHE A 325 -12.37 -11.84 2.33
N TYR A 326 -12.22 -12.64 1.27
CA TYR A 326 -12.52 -14.08 1.34
C TYR A 326 -11.60 -14.83 2.31
N GLN A 327 -10.28 -14.63 2.18
CA GLN A 327 -9.30 -15.34 2.97
C GLN A 327 -9.37 -15.00 4.46
N ARG A 328 -9.62 -13.75 4.81
CA ARG A 328 -9.63 -13.27 6.20
C ARG A 328 -11.02 -13.38 6.81
N SER A 329 -11.99 -12.70 6.23
CA SER A 329 -13.33 -12.56 6.82
C SER A 329 -14.16 -13.82 6.69
N ILE A 330 -14.04 -14.56 5.59
CA ILE A 330 -14.86 -15.76 5.35
C ILE A 330 -14.17 -17.02 5.88
N LEU A 331 -12.96 -17.33 5.40
CA LEU A 331 -12.31 -18.59 5.76
C LEU A 331 -11.80 -18.61 7.21
N ARG A 332 -11.21 -17.50 7.67
CA ARG A 332 -10.57 -17.41 8.99
C ARG A 332 -11.45 -16.75 10.05
N ALA A 333 -12.66 -16.32 9.68
CA ALA A 333 -13.57 -15.56 10.55
C ALA A 333 -12.91 -14.36 11.25
N SER A 334 -11.86 -13.80 10.62
CA SER A 334 -11.12 -12.65 11.15
C SER A 334 -11.96 -11.39 11.08
N ASP A 335 -11.72 -10.43 11.96
CA ASP A 335 -12.00 -9.03 11.63
C ASP A 335 -11.06 -8.61 10.48
N GLY A 336 -11.55 -7.77 9.57
CA GLY A 336 -10.69 -7.18 8.54
C GLY A 336 -9.55 -6.40 9.20
N ALA A 337 -8.40 -6.35 8.53
CA ALA A 337 -7.27 -5.63 9.10
C ALA A 337 -7.58 -4.13 9.21
N ASP A 338 -6.80 -3.41 10.03
CA ASP A 338 -6.78 -1.95 9.99
C ASP A 338 -6.59 -1.46 8.56
N VAL A 339 -7.24 -0.35 8.19
CA VAL A 339 -7.26 0.17 6.82
C VAL A 339 -5.85 0.31 6.26
N TRP A 340 -4.91 0.90 7.02
CA TRP A 340 -3.52 1.02 6.57
C TRP A 340 -2.84 -0.32 6.27
N ILE A 341 -3.24 -1.44 6.90
CA ILE A 341 -2.67 -2.77 6.66
C ILE A 341 -3.28 -3.41 5.41
N GLU A 342 -4.58 -3.27 5.18
CA GLU A 342 -5.19 -3.72 3.91
C GLU A 342 -4.57 -2.96 2.74
N GLU A 343 -4.47 -1.62 2.83
CA GLU A 343 -3.80 -0.82 1.80
C GLU A 343 -2.30 -1.12 1.69
N LEU A 344 -1.62 -1.50 2.78
CA LEU A 344 -0.25 -2.02 2.73
C LEU A 344 -0.16 -3.27 1.86
N CYS A 345 -1.11 -4.19 2.00
CA CYS A 345 -1.14 -5.41 1.20
C CYS A 345 -1.39 -5.11 -0.28
N SER A 346 -2.23 -4.12 -0.58
CA SER A 346 -2.49 -3.67 -1.94
C SER A 346 -1.28 -2.99 -2.57
N MET A 347 -0.63 -2.06 -1.86
CA MET A 347 0.59 -1.41 -2.34
C MET A 347 1.74 -2.41 -2.54
N LEU A 348 1.82 -3.44 -1.69
CA LEU A 348 2.76 -4.55 -1.87
C LEU A 348 2.44 -5.38 -3.10
N THR A 349 1.16 -5.61 -3.39
CA THR A 349 0.71 -6.33 -4.59
C THR A 349 1.17 -5.61 -5.85
N GLU A 350 0.95 -4.30 -5.93
CA GLU A 350 1.39 -3.51 -7.07
C GLU A 350 2.92 -3.51 -7.24
N ASP A 351 3.69 -3.35 -6.16
CA ASP A 351 5.17 -3.42 -6.21
C ASP A 351 5.66 -4.81 -6.67
N LEU A 352 5.07 -5.88 -6.14
CA LEU A 352 5.43 -7.27 -6.44
C LEU A 352 5.13 -7.68 -7.89
N LEU A 353 4.06 -7.14 -8.47
CA LEU A 353 3.59 -7.51 -9.80
C LEU A 353 4.02 -6.53 -10.90
N SER A 354 4.49 -5.32 -10.56
CA SER A 354 4.89 -4.25 -11.49
C SER A 354 5.72 -4.73 -12.70
N GLU A 355 6.82 -5.48 -12.46
CA GLU A 355 7.68 -6.00 -13.53
C GLU A 355 6.95 -6.99 -14.45
N ARG A 356 6.13 -7.87 -13.88
CA ARG A 356 5.36 -8.88 -14.62
C ARG A 356 4.24 -8.25 -15.45
N MET A 357 3.58 -7.26 -14.87
CA MET A 357 2.54 -6.47 -15.52
C MET A 357 3.13 -5.54 -16.59
N GLY A 358 4.42 -5.22 -16.51
CA GLY A 358 5.04 -4.25 -17.41
C GLY A 358 4.56 -2.83 -17.15
N VAL A 359 4.25 -2.50 -15.89
CA VAL A 359 3.84 -1.15 -15.45
C VAL A 359 4.84 -0.58 -14.45
N PRO A 360 5.02 0.75 -14.36
CA PRO A 360 5.96 1.34 -13.41
C PRO A 360 5.67 1.02 -11.93
N GLY A 361 4.39 0.76 -11.63
CA GLY A 361 3.89 0.51 -10.28
C GLY A 361 4.14 1.68 -9.32
N PRO A 362 3.98 1.46 -8.00
CA PRO A 362 4.09 2.52 -7.01
C PRO A 362 5.51 3.09 -6.86
N ARG A 363 6.52 2.40 -7.41
CA ARG A 363 7.89 2.88 -7.48
C ARG A 363 8.08 4.00 -8.50
N GLY A 364 7.23 4.09 -9.51
CA GLY A 364 7.35 5.10 -10.58
C GLY A 364 8.62 4.96 -11.40
N VAL A 365 9.14 3.75 -11.58
CA VAL A 365 10.36 3.47 -12.35
C VAL A 365 10.02 2.42 -13.39
N ALA A 366 10.65 2.51 -14.57
CA ALA A 366 10.40 1.58 -15.66
C ALA A 366 10.40 0.11 -15.17
N PRO A 367 9.42 -0.71 -15.59
CA PRO A 367 9.22 -2.06 -15.06
C PRO A 367 10.41 -3.01 -15.29
N ALA A 368 11.22 -2.76 -16.31
CA ALA A 368 12.41 -3.56 -16.60
C ALA A 368 13.68 -3.08 -15.87
N ASP A 369 13.62 -1.95 -15.15
CA ASP A 369 14.77 -1.36 -14.45
C ASP A 369 14.79 -1.80 -12.98
N GLY A 370 15.66 -2.76 -12.66
CA GLY A 370 15.85 -3.24 -11.28
C GLY A 370 16.65 -2.31 -10.38
N SER A 371 17.29 -1.27 -10.91
CA SER A 371 18.10 -0.34 -10.13
C SER A 371 17.22 0.60 -9.28
N ALA A 372 17.82 1.57 -8.59
CA ALA A 372 17.08 2.59 -7.85
C ALA A 372 16.33 3.60 -8.73
N GLY A 373 16.40 3.47 -10.06
CA GLY A 373 15.75 4.35 -11.02
C GLY A 373 16.51 5.65 -11.30
N PRO A 374 15.96 6.54 -12.14
CA PRO A 374 16.64 7.77 -12.55
C PRO A 374 16.75 8.78 -11.39
N TYR A 375 17.81 9.59 -11.43
CA TYR A 375 17.97 10.72 -10.53
C TYR A 375 16.95 11.82 -10.84
N GLY A 376 16.31 12.38 -9.80
CA GLY A 376 15.28 13.38 -9.96
C GLY A 376 13.91 12.83 -10.33
N ASN A 377 13.63 11.55 -10.04
CA ASN A 377 12.35 10.92 -10.33
C ASN A 377 11.20 11.65 -9.62
N VAL A 378 10.13 11.95 -10.36
CA VAL A 378 8.92 12.63 -9.88
C VAL A 378 7.70 11.71 -9.91
N GLU A 379 7.86 10.48 -10.38
CA GLU A 379 6.78 9.51 -10.58
C GLU A 379 6.61 8.59 -9.38
N GLY A 380 5.44 7.96 -9.30
CA GLY A 380 5.08 7.01 -8.25
C GLY A 380 4.83 7.67 -6.89
N ARG A 381 4.96 6.88 -5.83
CA ARG A 381 4.52 7.25 -4.47
C ARG A 381 5.65 7.83 -3.60
N MET A 382 6.91 7.53 -3.92
CA MET A 382 8.07 8.02 -3.18
C MET A 382 8.19 9.56 -3.12
N PRO A 383 7.85 10.34 -4.17
CA PRO A 383 7.86 11.80 -4.11
C PRO A 383 6.97 12.38 -3.02
N LEU A 384 5.77 11.82 -2.86
CA LEU A 384 4.79 12.28 -1.87
C LEU A 384 5.19 11.83 -0.45
N PHE A 385 5.66 10.59 -0.30
CA PHE A 385 6.30 10.14 0.95
C PHE A 385 7.47 11.04 1.33
N ASN A 386 8.37 11.36 0.40
CA ASN A 386 9.52 12.23 0.67
C ASN A 386 9.09 13.63 1.13
N ARG A 387 7.97 14.15 0.61
CA ARG A 387 7.42 15.45 1.04
C ARG A 387 6.84 15.39 2.45
N TYR A 388 6.21 14.28 2.81
CA TYR A 388 5.43 14.10 4.03
C TYR A 388 5.96 12.95 4.89
N SER A 389 7.28 12.75 4.94
CA SER A 389 7.88 11.57 5.57
C SER A 389 7.68 11.47 7.08
N TYR A 390 7.08 12.51 7.67
CA TYR A 390 6.71 12.66 9.07
C TYR A 390 5.21 12.41 9.35
N TYR A 391 4.45 11.99 8.34
CA TYR A 391 3.05 11.60 8.50
C TYR A 391 2.95 10.21 9.16
N PRO A 392 1.83 9.93 9.85
CA PRO A 392 1.60 8.66 10.53
C PRO A 392 1.52 7.50 9.52
N LEU A 393 2.07 6.35 9.91
CA LEU A 393 1.92 5.10 9.18
C LEU A 393 0.56 4.45 9.45
N ALA A 394 0.20 4.32 10.73
CA ALA A 394 -1.01 3.60 11.14
C ALA A 394 -2.22 4.55 11.19
N VAL A 395 -2.75 4.89 10.02
CA VAL A 395 -3.97 5.69 9.89
C VAL A 395 -5.18 4.77 9.83
N THR A 396 -6.15 4.98 10.72
CA THR A 396 -7.35 4.14 10.83
C THR A 396 -8.64 4.83 10.38
N LEU A 397 -8.59 6.12 10.06
CA LEU A 397 -9.74 6.94 9.63
C LEU A 397 -9.28 7.95 8.56
N SER A 398 -10.12 8.20 7.55
CA SER A 398 -9.92 9.21 6.50
C SER A 398 -8.62 9.01 5.71
N TYR A 399 -8.44 7.81 5.14
CA TYR A 399 -7.26 7.43 4.37
C TYR A 399 -7.18 8.16 3.02
N ASP A 400 -6.04 8.79 2.72
CA ASP A 400 -5.84 9.66 1.56
C ASP A 400 -4.54 9.32 0.79
N VAL A 401 -4.28 9.99 -0.33
CA VAL A 401 -3.18 9.72 -1.28
C VAL A 401 -1.78 9.71 -0.62
N PHE A 402 -1.58 10.53 0.42
CA PHE A 402 -0.31 10.55 1.18
C PHE A 402 -0.16 9.35 2.11
N ASP A 403 -1.26 8.76 2.59
CA ASP A 403 -1.24 7.57 3.44
C ASP A 403 -0.82 6.36 2.60
N TYR A 404 -1.36 6.21 1.38
CA TYR A 404 -0.87 5.23 0.39
C TYR A 404 0.65 5.34 0.17
N SER A 405 1.17 6.57 0.16
CA SER A 405 2.60 6.80 -0.07
C SER A 405 3.47 6.39 1.11
N THR A 406 3.02 6.68 2.33
CA THR A 406 3.69 6.28 3.58
C THR A 406 3.64 4.76 3.75
N THR A 407 2.47 4.18 3.53
CA THR A 407 2.22 2.74 3.60
C THR A 407 3.00 1.98 2.53
N TYR A 408 3.06 2.49 1.30
CA TYR A 408 3.92 1.91 0.26
C TYR A 408 5.39 1.97 0.64
N ALA A 409 5.90 3.12 1.10
CA ALA A 409 7.30 3.24 1.48
C ALA A 409 7.65 2.18 2.56
N PHE A 410 6.84 2.06 3.61
CA PHE A 410 7.03 1.06 4.65
C PHE A 410 6.87 -0.39 4.15
N GLY A 411 5.81 -0.68 3.38
CA GLY A 411 5.57 -1.99 2.77
C GLY A 411 6.73 -2.43 1.86
N ALA A 412 7.18 -1.55 0.98
CA ALA A 412 8.31 -1.78 0.09
C ALA A 412 9.59 -2.17 0.86
N TRP A 413 9.86 -1.51 1.99
CA TRP A 413 10.94 -1.89 2.90
C TRP A 413 10.70 -3.27 3.52
N LEU A 414 9.49 -3.53 4.04
CA LEU A 414 9.15 -4.82 4.62
C LEU A 414 9.36 -5.97 3.62
N ALA A 415 8.87 -5.85 2.39
CA ALA A 415 9.00 -6.88 1.38
C ALA A 415 10.45 -7.16 0.97
N ARG A 416 11.31 -6.13 0.97
CA ARG A 416 12.75 -6.26 0.66
C ARG A 416 13.54 -6.92 1.79
N ASN A 417 13.03 -6.90 3.03
CA ASN A 417 13.76 -7.39 4.20
C ASN A 417 13.16 -8.65 4.83
N TYR A 418 11.86 -8.93 4.64
CA TYR A 418 11.16 -9.97 5.39
C TYR A 418 10.34 -10.92 4.50
N GLY A 419 10.71 -11.09 3.24
CA GLY A 419 10.29 -12.26 2.44
C GLY A 419 9.39 -12.00 1.24
N GLY A 420 9.27 -10.77 0.74
CA GLY A 420 8.61 -10.47 -0.53
C GLY A 420 7.20 -11.03 -0.65
N ALA A 421 6.95 -11.88 -1.66
CA ALA A 421 5.65 -12.50 -1.86
C ALA A 421 5.20 -13.35 -0.65
N ALA A 422 6.14 -14.03 0.03
CA ALA A 422 5.81 -14.80 1.22
C ALA A 422 5.37 -13.92 2.40
N LEU A 423 5.87 -12.68 2.50
CA LEU A 423 5.39 -11.70 3.46
C LEU A 423 3.92 -11.37 3.19
N LEU A 424 3.60 -10.99 1.95
CA LEU A 424 2.22 -10.66 1.54
C LEU A 424 1.25 -11.82 1.84
N ARG A 425 1.64 -13.06 1.54
CA ARG A 425 0.86 -14.26 1.93
C ARG A 425 0.62 -14.31 3.44
N ARG A 426 1.64 -14.07 4.27
CA ARG A 426 1.49 -14.13 5.74
C ARG A 426 0.58 -13.03 6.28
N LEU A 427 0.64 -11.83 5.71
CA LEU A 427 -0.23 -10.72 6.11
C LEU A 427 -1.70 -11.09 5.88
N VAL A 428 -2.04 -11.54 4.67
CA VAL A 428 -3.41 -11.91 4.31
C VAL A 428 -3.87 -13.20 4.98
N HIS A 429 -2.99 -14.17 5.18
CA HIS A 429 -3.34 -15.48 5.80
C HIS A 429 -3.28 -15.48 7.33
N SER A 430 -3.55 -14.33 7.96
CA SER A 430 -3.58 -14.15 9.40
C SER A 430 -5.02 -13.93 9.91
N SER A 431 -5.27 -14.23 11.18
CA SER A 431 -6.50 -13.83 11.90
C SER A 431 -6.30 -12.62 12.80
N ALA A 432 -5.06 -12.13 12.94
CA ALA A 432 -4.81 -10.84 13.58
C ALA A 432 -5.34 -9.72 12.67
N SER A 433 -5.79 -8.60 13.25
CA SER A 433 -6.39 -7.47 12.52
C SER A 433 -5.68 -6.14 12.76
N ASP A 434 -4.84 -6.04 13.79
CA ASP A 434 -4.13 -4.82 14.16
C ASP A 434 -2.64 -4.91 13.80
N LYS A 435 -1.82 -3.99 14.32
CA LYS A 435 -0.37 -3.99 14.12
C LYS A 435 0.34 -5.32 14.40
N SER A 436 -0.20 -6.18 15.27
CA SER A 436 0.38 -7.50 15.57
C SER A 436 0.42 -8.39 14.33
N LEU A 437 -0.46 -8.15 13.35
CA LEU A 437 -0.43 -8.79 12.04
C LEU A 437 0.92 -8.54 11.35
N VAL A 438 1.38 -7.29 11.29
CA VAL A 438 2.65 -6.90 10.67
C VAL A 438 3.84 -7.43 11.47
N GLU A 439 3.79 -7.33 12.79
CA GLU A 439 4.82 -7.83 13.72
C GLU A 439 5.05 -9.34 13.52
N ASN A 440 3.97 -10.12 13.55
CA ASN A 440 4.01 -11.57 13.35
C ASN A 440 4.50 -11.95 11.94
N ALA A 441 4.04 -11.24 10.91
CA ALA A 441 4.44 -11.52 9.53
C ALA A 441 5.93 -11.21 9.28
N ALA A 442 6.47 -10.15 9.88
CA ALA A 442 7.87 -9.77 9.82
C ALA A 442 8.76 -10.76 10.60
N ALA A 443 8.34 -11.16 11.82
CA ALA A 443 9.07 -12.12 12.66
C ALA A 443 9.25 -13.48 11.96
N LEU A 444 8.25 -13.93 11.19
CA LEU A 444 8.35 -15.15 10.39
C LEU A 444 9.25 -15.00 9.13
N GLY A 445 9.59 -13.77 8.74
CA GLY A 445 10.40 -13.46 7.57
C GLY A 445 11.90 -13.30 7.83
N GLY A 446 12.34 -13.36 9.09
CA GLY A 446 13.74 -13.21 9.49
C GLY A 446 13.89 -12.86 10.97
N ALA A 447 15.13 -12.78 11.46
CA ALA A 447 15.47 -12.47 12.87
C ALA A 447 15.27 -10.97 13.22
N ALA A 448 14.07 -10.44 12.98
CA ALA A 448 13.71 -9.05 13.25
C ALA A 448 13.19 -8.85 14.69
N PRO A 449 13.20 -7.62 15.21
CA PRO A 449 12.67 -7.29 16.54
C PRO A 449 11.15 -7.54 16.64
N ALA A 450 10.65 -7.65 17.87
CA ALA A 450 9.35 -8.22 18.19
C ALA A 450 8.12 -7.30 17.98
N ASP A 451 8.30 -6.00 17.70
CA ASP A 451 7.22 -5.01 17.72
C ASP A 451 7.31 -3.95 16.60
N LEU A 452 6.17 -3.27 16.33
CA LEU A 452 6.01 -2.28 15.28
C LEU A 452 6.91 -1.06 15.51
N ASP A 453 7.09 -0.61 16.75
CA ASP A 453 7.96 0.51 17.08
C ASP A 453 9.41 0.25 16.62
N SER A 454 9.89 -0.98 16.81
CA SER A 454 11.23 -1.39 16.40
C SER A 454 11.34 -1.54 14.88
N LEU A 455 10.28 -2.02 14.21
CA LEU A 455 10.21 -2.05 12.75
C LEU A 455 10.25 -0.64 12.16
N MET A 456 9.46 0.28 12.71
CA MET A 456 9.41 1.68 12.32
C MET A 456 10.75 2.39 12.47
N ALA A 457 11.46 2.15 13.57
CA ALA A 457 12.79 2.72 13.79
C ALA A 457 13.81 2.23 12.76
N ARG A 458 13.79 0.93 12.44
CA ARG A 458 14.67 0.36 11.41
C ARG A 458 14.33 0.88 10.04
N TRP A 459 13.03 0.96 9.71
CA TRP A 459 12.55 1.54 8.48
C TRP A 459 13.02 2.99 8.32
N ALA A 460 12.86 3.82 9.35
CA ALA A 460 13.34 5.21 9.34
C ALA A 460 14.85 5.32 9.05
N ALA A 461 15.66 4.49 9.69
CA ALA A 461 17.10 4.45 9.40
C ALA A 461 17.36 4.01 7.95
N SER A 462 16.60 3.04 7.45
CA SER A 462 16.70 2.54 6.06
C SER A 462 16.37 3.63 5.05
N VAL A 463 15.39 4.49 5.33
CA VAL A 463 15.04 5.64 4.47
C VAL A 463 16.22 6.60 4.34
N LEU A 464 16.91 6.92 5.44
CA LEU A 464 18.09 7.81 5.41
C LEU A 464 19.33 7.17 4.77
N LEU A 465 19.34 5.85 4.63
CA LEU A 465 20.45 5.06 4.10
C LEU A 465 20.12 4.39 2.76
N SER A 466 19.02 4.79 2.11
CA SER A 466 18.53 4.15 0.89
C SER A 466 19.49 4.29 -0.32
N ASP A 467 20.45 5.19 -0.23
CA ASP A 467 21.53 5.37 -1.21
C ASP A 467 22.63 4.31 -1.09
N ARG A 468 22.64 3.52 -0.01
CA ARG A 468 23.60 2.42 0.19
C ARG A 468 23.07 1.08 -0.32
N GLU A 469 23.95 0.33 -0.97
CA GLU A 469 23.64 -0.97 -1.59
C GLU A 469 24.10 -2.18 -0.76
N ASP A 470 24.88 -1.95 0.29
CA ASP A 470 25.60 -2.95 1.07
C ASP A 470 25.05 -3.11 2.50
N LEU A 471 23.82 -2.64 2.74
CA LEU A 471 23.18 -2.74 4.04
C LEU A 471 22.78 -4.19 4.39
N PRO A 472 22.86 -4.59 5.67
CA PRO A 472 22.38 -5.89 6.12
C PRO A 472 20.85 -5.98 6.05
N GLN A 473 20.34 -7.21 6.04
CA GLN A 473 18.90 -7.47 6.12
C GLN A 473 18.29 -6.77 7.34
N GLY A 474 17.09 -6.22 7.16
CA GLY A 474 16.43 -5.32 8.09
C GLY A 474 16.68 -3.84 7.82
N TYR A 475 17.63 -3.50 6.94
CA TYR A 475 17.92 -2.11 6.56
C TYR A 475 17.93 -1.87 5.03
N ARG A 476 17.62 -2.88 4.22
CA ARG A 476 17.78 -2.79 2.77
C ARG A 476 16.61 -2.10 2.09
N TYR A 477 16.91 -1.04 1.36
CA TYR A 477 16.04 -0.52 0.29
C TYR A 477 16.67 -0.69 -1.08
N ASN A 478 17.99 -0.68 -1.12
CA ASN A 478 18.78 -0.69 -2.32
C ASN A 478 19.85 -1.79 -2.22
N ILE A 479 20.01 -2.54 -3.30
CA ILE A 479 21.12 -3.49 -3.55
C ILE A 479 21.69 -3.31 -4.96
N GLY A 480 21.44 -2.16 -5.58
CA GLY A 480 21.79 -1.85 -6.97
C GLY A 480 20.98 -2.60 -8.04
N GLY A 481 20.00 -3.42 -7.66
CA GLY A 481 19.30 -4.31 -8.59
C GLY A 481 18.07 -5.00 -8.00
N TRP A 482 17.76 -6.18 -8.55
CA TRP A 482 16.53 -6.91 -8.24
C TRP A 482 16.56 -7.64 -6.90
N PHE A 483 15.59 -7.33 -6.04
CA PHE A 483 15.18 -8.22 -4.96
C PHE A 483 14.27 -9.32 -5.53
N ASN A 484 14.75 -10.56 -5.47
CA ASN A 484 14.00 -11.72 -5.92
C ASN A 484 13.20 -12.34 -4.77
N SER A 485 11.98 -12.80 -5.04
CA SER A 485 11.19 -13.64 -4.14
C SER A 485 10.56 -14.73 -5.00
N SER A 486 10.61 -15.98 -4.52
CA SER A 486 10.00 -17.11 -5.21
C SER A 486 8.96 -17.73 -4.29
N LEU A 487 7.78 -18.02 -4.83
CA LEU A 487 6.69 -18.63 -4.07
C LEU A 487 5.90 -19.56 -5.01
N ASP A 488 5.78 -20.82 -4.61
CA ASP A 488 5.06 -21.88 -5.34
C ASP A 488 5.40 -21.94 -6.84
N GLY A 489 6.69 -21.78 -7.17
CA GLY A 489 7.21 -21.84 -8.54
C GLY A 489 7.14 -20.53 -9.33
N VAL A 490 6.50 -19.48 -8.78
CA VAL A 490 6.43 -18.14 -9.40
C VAL A 490 7.49 -17.22 -8.80
N ASN A 491 8.20 -16.48 -9.67
CA ASN A 491 9.26 -15.56 -9.30
C ASN A 491 8.79 -14.10 -9.37
N TYR A 492 8.92 -13.35 -8.28
CA TYR A 492 8.54 -11.95 -8.17
C TYR A 492 9.78 -11.09 -7.96
N LYS A 493 9.95 -10.09 -8.81
CA LYS A 493 11.09 -9.17 -8.77
C LYS A 493 10.63 -7.80 -8.30
N ARG A 494 11.42 -7.19 -7.41
CA ARG A 494 11.21 -5.81 -6.93
C ARG A 494 12.51 -5.05 -7.09
N GLY A 495 12.47 -3.88 -7.72
CA GLY A 495 13.66 -3.07 -7.93
C GLY A 495 14.18 -2.45 -6.63
N SER A 496 15.44 -2.03 -6.62
CA SER A 496 15.97 -1.14 -5.59
C SER A 496 15.17 0.16 -5.49
N ILE A 497 15.20 0.77 -4.31
CA ILE A 497 14.68 2.10 -4.05
C ILE A 497 15.78 2.92 -3.39
N ASP A 498 16.06 4.11 -3.93
CA ASP A 498 16.84 5.13 -3.24
C ASP A 498 15.96 6.37 -3.09
N ALA A 499 15.49 6.65 -1.88
CA ALA A 499 14.66 7.81 -1.58
C ALA A 499 15.34 9.12 -2.01
N PHE A 500 16.68 9.21 -1.99
CA PHE A 500 17.44 10.40 -2.40
C PHE A 500 17.49 10.61 -3.91
N ARG A 501 17.01 9.66 -4.73
CA ARG A 501 16.81 9.88 -6.18
C ARG A 501 15.46 10.49 -6.52
N TYR A 502 14.51 10.51 -5.60
CA TYR A 502 13.18 11.08 -5.83
C TYR A 502 13.11 12.54 -5.41
N ARG A 503 12.51 13.39 -6.25
CA ARG A 503 12.15 14.75 -5.86
C ARG A 503 10.99 14.69 -4.89
N ARG A 504 10.99 15.57 -3.89
CA ARG A 504 9.80 15.81 -3.07
C ARG A 504 8.69 16.34 -3.96
N TYR A 505 7.47 15.88 -3.75
CA TYR A 505 6.30 16.35 -4.49
C TYR A 505 6.21 17.88 -4.51
N ALA A 506 5.95 18.43 -5.71
CA ALA A 506 5.91 19.88 -5.98
C ALA A 506 7.16 20.66 -5.53
N SER A 507 8.34 20.03 -5.56
CA SER A 507 9.63 20.65 -5.21
C SER A 507 10.77 20.15 -6.11
N LEU A 508 11.88 20.88 -6.13
CA LEU A 508 13.14 20.48 -6.78
C LEU A 508 14.08 19.73 -5.82
N GLU A 509 13.78 19.73 -4.52
CA GLU A 509 14.58 19.09 -3.50
C GLU A 509 14.46 17.56 -3.57
N LEU A 510 15.55 16.86 -3.29
CA LEU A 510 15.62 15.41 -3.30
C LEU A 510 15.54 14.81 -1.89
N GLY A 511 15.14 13.54 -1.85
CA GLY A 511 15.16 12.77 -0.62
C GLY A 511 14.03 13.12 0.36
N PRO A 512 13.96 12.36 1.46
CA PRO A 512 12.97 12.59 2.50
C PRO A 512 13.09 13.99 3.08
N TYR A 513 12.00 14.49 3.64
CA TYR A 513 12.01 15.77 4.35
C TYR A 513 12.84 15.63 5.63
N VAL A 514 13.98 16.30 5.66
CA VAL A 514 14.89 16.31 6.82
C VAL A 514 14.94 17.70 7.41
N PHE A 515 14.58 17.79 8.68
CA PHE A 515 14.62 19.03 9.46
C PHE A 515 16.07 19.36 9.85
N THR A 516 16.50 20.61 9.74
CA THR A 516 17.91 21.02 10.00
C THR A 516 18.05 22.09 11.08
N ALA A 517 16.99 22.85 11.33
CA ALA A 517 16.99 23.96 12.30
C ALA A 517 15.60 24.21 12.91
N SER A 518 14.55 23.84 12.17
CA SER A 518 13.14 23.98 12.54
C SER A 518 12.48 22.62 12.42
N GLY A 519 12.31 21.88 13.52
CA GLY A 519 11.36 20.77 13.53
C GLY A 519 9.94 21.27 13.23
N PRO A 520 8.97 20.40 12.91
CA PRO A 520 7.61 20.86 12.70
C PRO A 520 7.10 21.58 13.97
N SER A 521 6.27 22.61 13.79
CA SER A 521 5.50 23.19 14.89
C SER A 521 4.11 22.55 14.89
N GLY A 522 3.80 21.71 15.87
CA GLY A 522 2.52 20.97 15.92
C GLY A 522 2.58 19.78 16.86
N GLN A 523 1.48 19.04 16.97
CA GLN A 523 1.46 17.75 17.66
C GLN A 523 2.08 16.69 16.74
N GLY A 524 2.97 15.86 17.28
CA GLY A 524 3.42 14.64 16.60
C GLY A 524 2.30 13.61 16.59
N LEU A 525 2.18 12.88 15.49
CA LEU A 525 1.12 11.91 15.23
C LEU A 525 1.62 10.49 15.51
N ALA A 526 0.81 9.67 16.17
CA ALA A 526 1.13 8.27 16.46
C ALA A 526 1.71 7.57 15.23
N SER A 527 2.62 6.61 15.43
CA SER A 527 3.22 5.88 14.31
C SER A 527 3.90 6.76 13.25
N SER A 528 4.59 7.84 13.62
CA SER A 528 5.36 8.65 12.66
C SER A 528 6.87 8.71 12.95
N ASN A 529 7.63 9.11 11.92
CA ASN A 529 9.08 9.25 11.97
C ASN A 529 9.51 10.67 11.62
N VAL A 530 10.29 11.32 12.47
CA VAL A 530 10.86 12.65 12.20
C VAL A 530 12.37 12.53 11.99
N PHE A 531 12.85 12.98 10.84
CA PHE A 531 14.28 13.02 10.51
C PHE A 531 14.87 14.40 10.80
N PHE A 532 15.88 14.47 11.65
CA PHE A 532 16.57 15.72 11.97
C PHE A 532 18.07 15.60 11.67
N ARG A 533 18.62 16.44 10.79
CA ARG A 533 20.05 16.52 10.54
C ARG A 533 20.70 17.44 11.58
N ALA A 534 21.35 16.83 12.55
CA ALA A 534 21.97 17.50 13.69
C ALA A 534 23.38 18.05 13.38
N ALA A 535 24.05 17.50 12.37
CA ALA A 535 25.32 18.00 11.85
C ALA A 535 25.55 17.52 10.41
N GLN A 536 26.36 18.24 9.65
CA GLN A 536 26.78 17.87 8.30
C GLN A 536 28.30 17.85 8.24
N ALA A 537 28.88 16.81 7.64
CA ALA A 537 30.34 16.62 7.49
C ALA A 537 31.13 16.92 8.79
N PHE A 538 30.63 16.44 9.92
CA PHE A 538 31.12 16.75 11.26
C PHE A 538 32.21 15.78 11.72
N THR A 539 33.20 16.30 12.45
CA THR A 539 34.22 15.53 13.18
C THR A 539 34.36 16.09 14.59
N GLY A 540 34.84 15.27 15.53
CA GLY A 540 35.06 15.67 16.91
C GLY A 540 33.82 15.51 17.80
N LYS A 541 33.79 16.24 18.92
CA LYS A 541 32.75 16.09 19.95
C LYS A 541 31.74 17.23 19.90
N ARG A 542 30.44 16.90 20.01
CA ARG A 542 29.33 17.86 20.09
C ARG A 542 28.31 17.42 21.12
N SER A 543 27.72 18.38 21.81
CA SER A 543 26.67 18.16 22.80
C SER A 543 25.35 18.76 22.32
N TYR A 544 24.26 18.07 22.60
CA TYR A 544 22.90 18.47 22.26
C TYR A 544 22.02 18.43 23.50
N GLU A 545 21.14 19.42 23.67
CA GLU A 545 20.03 19.34 24.62
C GLU A 545 18.81 18.78 23.91
N ILE A 546 18.41 17.58 24.33
CA ILE A 546 17.27 16.85 23.76
C ILE A 546 16.14 16.91 24.77
N ASN A 547 14.95 17.29 24.31
CA ASN A 547 13.71 17.10 25.02
C ASN A 547 12.89 16.04 24.28
N LEU A 548 12.87 14.83 24.84
CA LEU A 548 12.20 13.67 24.25
C LEU A 548 10.85 13.42 24.95
N PRO A 549 9.72 13.58 24.26
CA PRO A 549 8.39 13.29 24.80
C PRO A 549 8.24 11.82 25.17
N GLU A 550 7.34 11.54 26.12
CA GLU A 550 6.98 10.16 26.44
C GLU A 550 6.37 9.45 25.22
N GLY A 551 6.78 8.21 24.95
CA GLY A 551 6.31 7.45 23.78
C GLY A 551 7.05 7.74 22.48
N VAL A 552 8.08 8.60 22.50
CA VAL A 552 8.99 8.80 21.37
C VAL A 552 10.34 8.16 21.70
N LYS A 553 10.86 7.37 20.76
CA LYS A 553 12.22 6.81 20.82
C LYS A 553 13.13 7.64 19.91
N MET A 554 14.31 7.99 20.38
CA MET A 554 15.34 8.66 19.58
C MET A 554 16.42 7.68 19.17
N TYR A 555 16.87 7.77 17.93
CA TYR A 555 18.04 7.07 17.41
C TYR A 555 19.01 8.08 16.82
N ALA A 556 20.30 7.93 17.12
CA ALA A 556 21.36 8.66 16.45
C ALA A 556 21.92 7.81 15.30
N LEU A 557 22.00 8.40 14.11
CA LEU A 557 22.55 7.79 12.90
C LEU A 557 23.74 8.60 12.42
N LEU A 558 24.86 7.90 12.19
CA LEU A 558 26.04 8.44 11.49
C LEU A 558 26.05 7.92 10.05
N LYS A 559 26.08 8.85 9.09
CA LYS A 559 26.14 8.57 7.66
C LYS A 559 27.45 9.09 7.07
#